data_AF-A0A917A405-F1
#
_entry.id   AF-A0A917A405-F1
#
_cell.length_a   1.000
_cell.length_b   1.000
_cell.length_c   1.000
_cell.angle_alpha   90.00
_cell.angle_beta   90.00
_cell.angle_gamma   90.00
#
_symmetry.space_group_name_H-M   'P 1'
#
loop_
_entity.id
_entity.type
_entity.pdbx_description
1 polymer ?
#
loop_
_entity_poly.entity_id
_entity_poly.type
_entity_poly.pdbx_seq_one_letter_code
_entity_poly.pdbx_strand_id
1 'polypeptide(L)'
;MTTGRALTIVLPPEMIRMVEAKIASGQYADENAVIEDGLRILAQQDDELDLWLKAEIPERYAEILRSPAIAIPSDEVFAGLEELHRRRNERNS
;
A
#
# COMPACT_ATOMS: atom_id res chain seq x y z
N MET A 1 -3.86 -17.52 26.82
CA MET A 1 -4.94 -16.53 27.03
C MET A 1 -4.66 -15.39 26.08
N THR A 2 -5.46 -15.23 25.03
CA THR A 2 -5.27 -14.13 24.07
C THR A 2 -5.80 -12.86 24.73
N THR A 3 -4.92 -11.90 25.03
CA THR A 3 -5.30 -10.64 25.66
C THR A 3 -5.82 -9.69 24.58
N GLY A 4 -7.10 -9.29 24.66
CA GLY A 4 -7.73 -8.32 23.76
C GLY A 4 -8.38 -7.16 24.53
N ARG A 5 -8.55 -6.01 23.86
CA ARG A 5 -9.28 -4.83 24.37
C ARG A 5 -10.51 -4.59 23.52
N ALA A 6 -11.66 -4.33 24.15
CA ALA A 6 -12.87 -3.92 23.44
C ALA A 6 -12.68 -2.57 22.73
N LEU A 7 -13.12 -2.48 21.47
CA LEU A 7 -13.12 -1.28 20.66
C LEU A 7 -14.55 -1.03 20.14
N THR A 8 -15.06 0.19 20.33
CA THR A 8 -16.32 0.62 19.72
C THR A 8 -16.01 1.29 18.38
N ILE A 9 -16.59 0.78 17.31
CA ILE A 9 -16.45 1.28 15.95
C ILE A 9 -17.82 1.60 15.38
N VAL A 10 -17.90 2.71 14.64
CA VAL A 10 -19.10 3.10 13.91
C VAL A 10 -18.86 2.79 12.45
N LEU A 11 -19.69 1.90 11.90
CA LEU A 11 -19.65 1.53 10.50
C LEU A 11 -20.80 2.18 9.75
N PRO A 12 -20.61 2.58 8.48
CA PRO A 12 -21.70 3.05 7.66
C PRO A 12 -22.67 1.89 7.34
N PRO A 13 -23.95 2.18 7.07
CA PRO A 13 -25.00 1.17 6.94
C PRO A 13 -24.69 0.07 5.91
N GLU A 14 -24.03 0.42 4.81
CA GLU A 14 -23.65 -0.56 3.79
C GLU A 14 -22.64 -1.60 4.30
N MET A 15 -21.69 -1.19 5.14
CA MET A 15 -20.70 -2.09 5.72
C MET A 15 -21.31 -3.00 6.78
N ILE A 16 -22.28 -2.49 7.55
CA ILE A 16 -23.04 -3.30 8.52
C ILE A 16 -23.73 -4.45 7.78
N ARG A 17 -24.46 -4.15 6.69
CA ARG A 17 -25.13 -5.17 5.88
C ARG A 17 -24.16 -6.20 5.29
N MET A 18 -22.96 -5.76 4.92
CA MET A 18 -21.92 -6.66 4.40
C MET A 18 -21.44 -7.66 5.48
N VAL A 19 -21.24 -7.19 6.72
CA VAL A 19 -20.87 -8.05 7.85
C VAL A 19 -22.00 -9.04 8.15
N GLU A 20 -23.24 -8.56 8.23
CA GLU A 20 -24.42 -9.41 8.47
C GLU A 20 -24.58 -10.49 7.39
N ALA A 21 -24.40 -10.14 6.11
CA ALA A 21 -24.48 -11.10 5.02
C ALA A 21 -23.39 -12.19 5.11
N LYS A 22 -22.18 -11.81 5.50
CA LYS A 22 -21.06 -12.73 5.70
C LYS A 22 -21.32 -13.72 6.83
N ILE A 23 -21.86 -13.26 7.96
CA ILE A 23 -22.25 -14.12 9.08
C ILE A 23 -23.43 -15.01 8.69
N ALA A 24 -24.47 -14.46 8.05
CA ALA A 24 -25.64 -15.21 7.62
C ALA A 24 -25.30 -16.31 6.60
N SER A 25 -24.25 -16.10 5.78
CA SER A 25 -23.74 -17.12 4.86
C SER A 25 -22.95 -18.25 5.54
N GLY A 26 -22.66 -18.13 6.83
CA GLY A 26 -21.84 -19.07 7.60
C GLY A 26 -20.34 -18.96 7.34
N GLN A 27 -19.88 -17.95 6.59
CA GLN A 27 -18.46 -17.71 6.35
C GLN A 27 -17.72 -17.26 7.63
N TYR A 28 -18.43 -16.62 8.56
CA TYR A 28 -17.88 -16.11 9.81
C TYR A 28 -18.83 -16.41 10.98
N ALA A 29 -18.25 -16.66 12.15
CA ALA A 29 -19.01 -16.99 13.36
C ALA A 29 -19.68 -15.76 14.00
N ASP A 30 -19.04 -14.60 13.92
CA ASP A 30 -19.48 -13.34 14.50
C ASP A 30 -18.84 -12.13 13.79
N GLU A 31 -19.22 -10.93 14.22
CA GLU A 31 -18.69 -9.66 13.71
C GLU A 31 -17.19 -9.53 13.97
N ASN A 32 -16.70 -10.00 15.13
CA ASN A 32 -15.30 -9.89 15.50
C ASN A 32 -14.42 -10.71 14.55
N ALA A 33 -14.85 -11.90 14.15
CA ALA A 33 -14.16 -12.74 13.18
C ALA A 33 -14.04 -12.05 11.81
N VAL A 34 -15.07 -11.33 11.37
CA VAL A 34 -15.03 -10.55 10.12
C VAL A 34 -14.00 -9.41 10.22
N ILE A 35 -13.99 -8.69 11.33
CA ILE A 35 -13.08 -7.55 11.54
C ILE A 35 -11.64 -8.02 11.70
N GLU A 36 -11.38 -9.08 12.48
CA GLU A 36 -10.05 -9.65 12.64
C GLU A 36 -9.46 -10.13 11.32
N ASP A 37 -10.27 -10.80 10.49
CA ASP A 37 -9.81 -11.26 9.19
C ASP A 37 -9.56 -10.09 8.22
N GLY A 38 -10.45 -9.10 8.22
CA GLY A 38 -10.23 -7.86 7.47
C GLY A 38 -8.92 -7.15 7.86
N LEU A 39 -8.63 -7.05 9.15
CA LEU A 39 -7.39 -6.45 9.65
C LEU A 39 -6.15 -7.29 9.28
N ARG A 40 -6.26 -8.62 9.24
CA ARG A 40 -5.17 -9.50 8.81
C ARG A 40 -4.85 -9.33 7.34
N ILE A 41 -5.87 -9.25 6.48
CA ILE A 41 -5.72 -8.99 5.05
C ILE A 41 -5.05 -7.63 4.83
N LEU A 42 -5.47 -6.60 5.57
CA LEU A 42 -4.85 -5.27 5.51
C LEU A 42 -3.39 -5.32 5.93
N ALA A 43 -3.07 -6.00 7.04
CA ALA A 43 -1.69 -6.15 7.49
C ALA A 43 -0.80 -6.88 6.46
N GLN A 44 -1.33 -7.91 5.80
CA GLN A 44 -0.62 -8.61 4.74
C GLN A 44 -0.33 -7.71 3.53
N GLN A 45 -1.28 -6.86 3.13
CA GLN A 45 -1.07 -5.89 2.05
C GLN A 45 0.00 -4.85 2.41
N ASP A 46 0.00 -4.37 3.66
CA ASP A 46 1.03 -3.46 4.17
C ASP A 46 2.41 -4.14 4.19
N ASP A 47 2.49 -5.39 4.64
CA ASP A 47 3.74 -6.16 4.68
C ASP A 47 4.30 -6.44 3.28
N GLU A 48 3.45 -6.74 2.29
CA GLU A 48 3.90 -6.96 0.90
C GLU A 48 4.48 -5.67 0.28
N LEU A 49 3.86 -4.53 0.55
CA LEU A 49 4.35 -3.21 0.11
C LEU A 49 5.66 -2.83 0.81
N ASP A 50 5.72 -3.03 2.13
CA ASP A 50 6.87 -2.67 2.95
C ASP A 50 8.05 -3.62 2.70
N LEU A 51 7.80 -4.91 2.42
CA LEU A 51 8.82 -5.88 2.01
C LEU A 51 9.39 -5.55 0.63
N TRP A 52 8.55 -5.12 -0.34
CA TRP A 52 9.04 -4.63 -1.64
C TRP A 52 9.88 -3.35 -1.49
N LEU A 53 9.41 -2.38 -0.72
CA LEU A 53 10.15 -1.14 -0.42
C LEU A 53 11.48 -1.43 0.30
N LYS A 54 11.48 -2.33 1.29
CA LYS A 54 12.68 -2.72 2.05
C LYS A 54 13.63 -3.64 1.28
N ALA A 55 13.17 -4.34 0.23
CA ALA A 55 14.04 -5.17 -0.60
C ALA A 55 14.69 -4.36 -1.73
N GLU A 56 13.91 -3.57 -2.46
CA GLU A 56 14.40 -2.89 -3.67
C GLU A 56 15.25 -1.66 -3.36
N ILE A 57 14.90 -0.87 -2.32
CA ILE A 57 15.64 0.37 -1.99
C ILE A 57 17.09 0.06 -1.54
N PRO A 58 17.35 -0.90 -0.61
CA PRO A 58 18.72 -1.19 -0.19
C PRO A 58 19.56 -1.81 -1.30
N GLU A 59 18.96 -2.60 -2.20
CA GLU A 59 19.66 -3.18 -3.34
C GLU A 59 20.12 -2.09 -4.32
N ARG A 60 19.21 -1.19 -4.72
CA ARG A 60 19.53 -0.05 -5.58
C ARG A 60 20.54 0.90 -4.94
N TYR A 61 20.39 1.15 -3.64
CA TYR A 61 21.33 1.98 -2.91
C TYR A 61 22.73 1.34 -2.83
N ALA A 62 22.81 0.03 -2.57
CA ALA A 62 24.06 -0.71 -2.59
C ALA A 62 24.69 -0.74 -4.00
N GLU A 63 23.88 -0.81 -5.06
CA GLU A 63 24.33 -0.74 -6.46
C GLU A 63 24.98 0.61 -6.78
N ILE A 64 24.35 1.72 -6.37
CA ILE A 64 24.88 3.09 -6.55
C ILE A 64 26.18 3.28 -5.77
N LEU A 65 26.27 2.75 -4.55
CA LEU A 65 27.51 2.79 -3.75
C LEU A 65 28.65 1.99 -4.41
N ARG A 66 28.35 0.87 -5.06
CA ARG A 66 29.34 0.04 -5.76
C ARG A 66 29.74 0.63 -7.12
N SER A 67 28.81 1.29 -7.80
CA SER A 67 29.01 1.84 -9.14
C SER A 67 28.40 3.24 -9.26
N PRO A 68 29.07 4.30 -8.77
CA PRO A 68 28.54 5.67 -8.82
C PRO A 68 28.22 6.18 -10.24
N ALA A 69 28.84 5.58 -11.27
CA ALA A 69 28.62 5.89 -12.67
C ALA A 69 27.21 5.55 -13.19
N ILE A 70 26.41 4.77 -12.45
CA ILE A 70 25.01 4.48 -12.80
C ILE A 70 24.05 5.59 -12.33
N ALA A 71 24.52 6.51 -11.48
CA ALA A 71 23.71 7.62 -11.01
C ALA A 71 23.64 8.71 -12.09
N ILE A 72 22.45 9.23 -12.33
CA ILE A 72 22.23 10.37 -13.22
C ILE A 72 22.38 11.65 -12.39
N PRO A 73 23.18 12.63 -12.85
CA PRO A 73 23.27 13.94 -12.21
C PRO A 73 21.89 14.60 -12.05
N SER A 74 21.69 15.30 -10.92
CA SER A 74 20.40 15.89 -10.60
C SER A 74 19.92 16.91 -11.64
N ASP A 75 20.85 17.68 -12.20
CA ASP A 75 20.63 18.65 -13.26
C ASP A 75 20.12 17.98 -14.55
N GLU A 76 20.67 16.83 -14.93
CA GLU A 76 20.18 16.06 -16.09
C GLU A 76 18.77 15.48 -15.85
N VAL A 77 18.47 15.05 -14.62
CA VAL A 77 17.12 14.57 -14.25
C VAL A 77 16.08 15.68 -14.40
N PHE A 78 16.35 16.87 -13.83
CA PHE A 78 15.42 17.99 -13.89
C PHE A 78 15.24 18.50 -15.32
N ALA A 79 16.31 18.61 -16.10
CA ALA A 79 16.23 18.98 -17.51
C ALA A 79 15.36 17.99 -18.32
N GLY A 80 15.48 16.68 -18.06
CA GLY A 80 14.66 15.66 -18.69
C GLY A 80 13.17 15.75 -18.32
N LEU A 81 12.86 16.04 -17.05
CA LEU A 81 11.48 16.22 -16.57
C LEU A 81 10.80 17.46 -17.17
N GLU A 82 11.51 18.58 -17.27
CA GLU A 82 11.02 19.80 -17.90
C GLU A 82 10.70 19.58 -19.38
N GLU A 83 11.58 18.87 -20.09
CA GLU A 83 11.40 18.53 -21.50
C GLU A 83 10.19 17.58 -21.72
N LEU A 84 9.98 16.61 -20.83
CA LEU A 84 8.79 15.75 -20.86
C LEU A 84 7.50 16.55 -20.59
N HIS A 85 7.54 17.50 -19.65
CA HIS A 85 6.41 18.37 -19.33
C HIS A 85 6.04 19.26 -20.53
N ARG A 86 7.04 19.84 -21.19
CA ARG A 86 6.87 20.66 -22.39
C ARG A 86 6.21 19.85 -23.52
N ARG A 87 6.72 18.65 -23.83
CA ARG A 87 6.13 17.77 -24.86
C ARG A 87 4.70 17.34 -24.53
N ARG A 88 4.38 17.13 -23.25
CA ARG A 88 3.03 16.75 -22.82
C ARG A 88 2.03 17.90 -22.97
N ASN A 89 2.46 19.14 -22.72
CA ASN A 89 1.65 20.34 -22.93
C ASN A 89 1.46 20.65 -24.42
N GLU A 90 2.48 20.43 -25.26
CA GLU A 90 2.39 20.57 -26.72
C GLU A 90 1.47 19.54 -27.38
N ARG A 91 1.34 18.34 -26.80
CA ARG A 91 0.46 17.27 -27.32
C ARG A 91 -1.02 17.45 -26.94
N ASN A 92 -1.31 18.33 -25.98
CA ASN A 92 -2.65 18.61 -25.46
C ASN A 92 -3.21 19.98 -25.89
N SER A 93 -2.48 20.72 -26.74
CA SER A 93 -2.93 21.96 -27.40
C SER A 93 -3.30 21.69 -28.86
#